data_AF-A0A6B0XVZ4-F1
#
_entry.id   AF-A0A6B0XVZ4-F1
#
_cell.length_a   1.000
_cell.length_b   1.000
_cell.length_c   1.000
_cell.angle_alpha   90.00
_cell.angle_beta   90.00
_cell.angle_gamma   90.00
#
_symmetry.space_group_name_H-M   'P 1'
#
loop_
_entity.id
_entity.type
_entity.pdbx_description
1 polymer ?
#
loop_
_entity_poly.entity_id
_entity_poly.type
_entity_poly.pdbx_seq_one_letter_code
_entity_poly.pdbx_strand_id
1 'polypeptide(L)' 'MPPADRVAHVRTVEFVGAVGAAGQKPPRDLPQIAIAGRSNVGKSSLLNRLVGRKSIARTSKQPG' A
#
# COMPACT_ATOMS: atom_id res chain seq x y z
N MET A 1 -23.97 -13.26 -8.35
CA MET A 1 -23.06 -12.19 -8.82
C MET A 1 -23.22 -11.02 -7.85
N PRO A 2 -22.19 -10.62 -7.10
CA PRO A 2 -22.32 -9.48 -6.18
C PRO A 2 -22.51 -8.19 -6.99
N PRO A 3 -23.31 -7.22 -6.48
CA PRO A 3 -23.60 -5.97 -7.19
C PRO A 3 -22.32 -5.14 -7.39
N ALA A 4 -22.25 -4.48 -8.54
CA ALA A 4 -21.08 -3.75 -9.05
C ALA A 4 -20.80 -2.41 -8.34
N ASP A 5 -21.49 -2.12 -7.24
CA ASP A 5 -21.57 -0.80 -6.59
C ASP A 5 -20.66 -0.63 -5.38
N ARG A 6 -20.04 -1.70 -4.86
CA ARG A 6 -19.13 -1.62 -3.71
C ARG A 6 -17.67 -1.44 -4.11
N VAL A 7 -17.36 -0.35 -4.80
CA VAL A 7 -15.96 0.12 -4.80
C VAL A 7 -15.68 0.70 -3.42
N ALA A 8 -14.95 -0.07 -2.59
CA ALA A 8 -14.60 0.36 -1.24
C ALA A 8 -13.88 1.72 -1.29
N HIS A 9 -14.49 2.74 -0.71
CA HIS A 9 -13.90 4.07 -0.62
C HIS A 9 -12.98 4.15 0.60
N VAL A 10 -11.69 4.35 0.36
CA VAL A 10 -10.70 4.49 1.43
C VAL A 10 -10.88 5.86 2.11
N ARG A 11 -11.48 5.86 3.30
CA ARG A 11 -11.75 7.08 4.08
C ARG A 11 -10.49 7.69 4.68
N THR A 12 -9.68 6.84 5.31
CA THR A 12 -8.48 7.24 6.03
C THR A 12 -7.29 6.38 5.63
N VAL A 13 -6.11 6.99 5.63
CA VAL A 13 -4.84 6.32 5.35
C VAL A 13 -3.82 6.91 6.29
N GLU A 14 -3.09 6.05 6.98
CA GLU A 14 -2.04 6.44 7.92
C GLU A 14 -0.78 5.62 7.65
N PHE A 15 0.38 6.27 7.71
CA PHE A 15 1.65 5.59 7.70
C PHE A 15 2.00 5.17 9.13
N VAL A 16 1.87 3.87 9.43
CA VAL A 16 2.09 3.33 10.78
C VAL A 16 3.58 3.15 11.11
N GLY A 17 4.44 2.94 10.11
CA GLY A 17 5.88 2.79 10.32
C GLY A 17 6.60 2.00 9.23
N ALA A 18 7.93 1.92 9.35
CA ALA A 18 8.78 1.10 8.51
C ALA A 18 9.40 -0.03 9.35
N VAL A 19 9.36 -1.25 8.82
CA VAL A 19 9.91 -2.44 9.47
C VAL A 19 11.29 -2.71 8.87
N GLY A 20 12.35 -2.52 9.65
CA GLY A 20 13.74 -2.72 9.21
C GLY A 20 14.35 -4.04 9.66
N ALA A 21 13.78 -4.69 10.68
CA ALA A 21 14.29 -5.91 11.26
C ALA A 21 13.16 -6.89 11.62
N ALA A 22 13.50 -8.19 11.68
CA ALA A 22 12.59 -9.21 12.19
C ALA A 22 12.19 -8.88 13.64
N GLY A 23 10.89 -8.87 13.93
CA GLY A 23 10.33 -8.55 15.26
C GLY A 23 9.58 -7.21 15.34
N GLN A 24 9.83 -6.26 14.43
CA GLN A 24 9.13 -4.96 14.39
C GLN A 24 7.79 -5.01 13.64
N LYS A 25 7.07 -6.14 13.70
CA LYS A 25 5.82 -6.30 12.94
C LYS A 25 4.65 -5.62 13.67
N PRO A 26 3.78 -4.85 12.98
CA PRO A 26 2.58 -4.31 13.60
C PRO A 26 1.64 -5.43 14.09
N PRO A 27 0.72 -5.13 15.03
CA PRO A 27 -0.31 -6.05 15.49
C PRO A 27 -1.07 -6.71 14.33
N ARG A 28 -1.48 -7.97 14.51
CA ARG A 28 -2.12 -8.79 13.45
C ARG A 28 -3.65 -8.74 13.51
N ASP A 29 -4.20 -7.68 14.09
CA ASP A 29 -5.63 -7.59 14.45
C ASP A 29 -6.52 -7.30 13.23
N LEU A 30 -5.90 -6.93 12.10
CA LEU A 30 -6.57 -6.66 10.84
C LEU A 30 -5.95 -7.50 9.69
N PRO A 31 -6.72 -7.81 8.64
CA PRO A 31 -6.19 -8.41 7.42
C PRO A 31 -5.02 -7.59 6.84
N GLN A 32 -3.95 -8.27 6.45
CA GLN A 32 -2.76 -7.65 5.87
C GLN A 32 -2.61 -8.07 4.41
N ILE A 33 -2.37 -7.09 3.54
CA ILE A 33 -2.12 -7.30 2.11
C ILE A 33 -0.69 -6.86 1.81
N ALA A 34 0.10 -7.74 1.20
CA ALA A 34 1.45 -7.43 0.76
C ALA A 34 1.48 -7.07 -0.74
N ILE A 35 2.24 -6.04 -1.10
CA ILE A 35 2.53 -5.68 -2.50
C ILE A 35 3.99 -6.03 -2.79
N ALA A 36 4.20 -7.00 -3.69
CA ALA A 36 5.53 -7.47 -4.09
C ALA A 36 5.76 -7.29 -5.60
N GLY A 37 7.03 -7.25 -6.01
CA GLY A 37 7.42 -7.11 -7.42
C GLY A 37 8.86 -6.61 -7.57
N ARG A 38 9.41 -6.70 -8.79
CA ARG A 38 10.78 -6.25 -9.11
C ARG A 38 11.04 -4.79 -8.70
N SER A 39 12.30 -4.40 -8.62
CA SER A 39 12.66 -2.99 -8.35
C SER A 39 12.03 -2.07 -9.41
N ASN A 40 11.57 -0.88 -8.99
CA ASN A 40 11.05 0.19 -9.87
C ASN A 40 9.83 -0.14 -10.78
N VAL A 41 9.15 -1.28 -10.62
CA VAL A 41 7.96 -1.64 -11.44
C VAL A 41 6.65 -0.93 -11.06
N GLY A 42 6.68 0.07 -10.18
CA GLY A 42 5.49 0.87 -9.86
C GLY A 42 4.64 0.42 -8.66
N LYS A 43 5.18 -0.40 -7.74
CA LYS A 43 4.51 -0.81 -6.48
C LYS A 43 3.92 0.37 -5.69
N SER A 44 4.71 1.42 -5.50
CA SER A 44 4.27 2.65 -4.82
C SER A 44 3.15 3.37 -5.58
N SER A 45 3.20 3.36 -6.92
CA SER A 45 2.14 3.94 -7.76
C SER A 45 0.84 3.15 -7.67
N LEU A 46 0.92 1.81 -7.63
CA LEU A 46 -0.24 0.96 -7.39
C LEU A 46 -0.87 1.25 -6.02
N LEU A 47 -0.06 1.28 -4.96
CA LEU A 47 -0.55 1.57 -3.61
C LEU A 47 -1.27 2.92 -3.56
N ASN A 48 -0.64 3.97 -4.11
CA ASN A 48 -1.21 5.32 -4.20
C ASN A 48 -2.56 5.34 -4.94
N ARG A 49 -2.69 4.60 -6.05
CA ARG A 49 -3.96 4.48 -6.78
C ARG A 49 -5.03 3.72 -5.99
N LEU A 50 -4.68 2.60 -5.35
CA LEU A 50 -5.60 1.80 -4.55
C LEU A 50 -6.21 2.59 -3.38
N VAL A 51 -5.40 3.44 -2.75
CA VAL A 51 -5.87 4.28 -1.62
C VAL A 51 -6.43 5.63 -2.06
N GLY A 52 -6.43 5.95 -3.36
CA GLY A 52 -6.90 7.23 -3.89
C GLY A 52 -6.06 8.44 -3.43
N ARG A 53 -4.78 8.26 -3.11
CA ARG A 53 -3.87 9.33 -2.62
C ARG A 53 -2.62 9.42 -3.49
N LYS A 54 -2.08 10.62 -3.68
CA LYS A 54 -0.94 10.83 -4.61
C LYS A 54 0.45 10.55 -4.00
N SER A 55 0.59 10.47 -2.67
CA SER A 55 1.92 10.53 -2.03
C SER A 55 2.05 9.79 -0.69
N ILE A 56 1.27 8.72 -0.47
CA ILE A 56 1.39 7.91 0.77
C ILE A 56 2.64 7.02 0.70
N ALA A 57 2.84 6.33 -0.43
CA ALA A 57 4.09 5.61 -0.69
C ALA A 57 5.07 6.51 -1.45
N ARG A 58 6.32 6.55 -0.97
CA ARG A 58 7.42 7.21 -1.69
C ARG A 58 7.63 6.50 -3.03
N THR A 59 7.49 7.26 -4.12
CA THR A 59 7.85 6.82 -5.48
C THR A 59 9.27 7.32 -5.75
N SER A 60 10.25 6.43 -5.96
CA SER A 60 11.56 6.85 -6.47
C SER A 60 11.43 7.21 -7.95
N LYS A 61 12.01 8.35 -8.35
CA LYS A 61 12.10 8.79 -9.75
C LYS A 61 13.41 8.38 -10.41
N GLN A 62 14.33 7.72 -9.69
CA GLN A 62 15.61 7.28 -10.27
C GLN A 62 15.36 6.05 -11.16
N PRO A 63 15.65 6.14 -12.47
CA PRO A 63 15.73 4.98 -13.34
C PRO A 63 16.81 4.04 -12.80
N GLY A 64 16.59 2.73 -12.95
CA GLY A 64 17.63 1.72 -12.70
C GLY A 64 18.71 1.78 -13.75
#